data_AF-A0A3S1HXV9-F1
#
_entry.id   AF-A0A3S1HXV9-F1
#
_cell.length_a   1.000
_cell.length_b   1.000
_cell.length_c   1.000
_cell.angle_alpha   90.00
_cell.angle_beta   90.00
_cell.angle_gamma   90.00
#
_symmetry.space_group_name_H-M   'P 1'
#
loop_
_entity.id
_entity.type
_entity.pdbx_description
1 polymer ?
#
loop_
_entity_poly.entity_id
_entity_poly.type
_entity_poly.pdbx_seq_one_letter_code
_entity_poly.pdbx_strand_id
1 'polypeptide(L)'
;MRQRVVITGMGGICGLGTSAPAIWNEMRAGRSAIGQITSPQLHDLKVKVGCEIKALPDHGIDRKQTVSMDRFSLLATIAAREAMQQSGLVSNENTTYRMGTVVGVGVCGWEAIEESYRAILVEGKNRAGIFTVPKVMPSAASGHVSMNLGLRGPVFGVTSACSSSNHAIASAVDQIRLGRADVMVAGGTDAPLVWGILKGWEALRVLAPDTCRPFSADRQGLSLGEGAGMAVLETYEHAMARGATILAEVAGAGLSADASDIVAPTVEGPTAAMRACLADAGFNPEDVDYLNAHGTGTKANA
;
A
#
# COMPACT_ATOMS: atom_id res chain seq x y z
N MET A 1 -28.20 10.56 7.91
CA MET A 1 -27.55 10.87 6.61
C MET A 1 -26.23 10.14 6.57
N ARG A 2 -25.80 9.67 5.39
CA ARG A 2 -24.48 9.03 5.20
C ARG A 2 -23.39 10.11 5.32
N GLN A 3 -22.39 9.88 6.17
CA GLN A 3 -21.26 10.82 6.29
C GLN A 3 -20.43 10.81 5.00
N ARG A 4 -20.14 12.00 4.47
CA ARG A 4 -19.27 12.18 3.32
C ARG A 4 -17.82 12.07 3.76
N VAL A 5 -17.01 11.38 2.96
CA VAL A 5 -15.61 11.12 3.29
C VAL A 5 -14.72 11.75 2.23
N VAL A 6 -13.79 12.61 2.66
CA VAL A 6 -12.91 13.37 1.77
C VAL A 6 -11.45 13.05 2.03
N ILE A 7 -10.62 13.25 1.01
CA ILE A 7 -9.16 13.15 1.10
C ILE A 7 -8.60 14.54 1.33
N THR A 8 -7.86 14.73 2.43
CA THR A 8 -7.24 16.02 2.79
C THR A 8 -5.72 15.99 2.66
N GLY A 9 -5.11 14.82 2.53
CA GLY A 9 -3.68 14.66 2.32
C GLY A 9 -3.34 13.32 1.67
N MET A 10 -2.21 13.28 0.97
CA MET A 10 -1.67 12.11 0.30
C MET A 10 -0.14 12.10 0.42
N GLY A 11 0.42 10.90 0.43
CA GLY A 11 1.87 10.69 0.49
C GLY A 11 2.24 9.39 -0.19
N GLY A 12 3.48 9.31 -0.69
CA GLY A 12 3.89 8.17 -1.48
C GLY A 12 5.39 8.05 -1.64
N ILE A 13 5.85 6.79 -1.72
CA ILE A 13 7.23 6.44 -2.00
C ILE A 13 7.27 5.17 -2.85
N CYS A 14 7.99 5.20 -3.96
CA CYS A 14 8.25 4.03 -4.81
C CYS A 14 9.53 4.24 -5.64
N GLY A 15 9.90 3.27 -6.47
CA GLY A 15 11.10 3.39 -7.32
C GLY A 15 11.10 4.59 -8.29
N LEU A 16 9.95 5.21 -8.53
CA LEU A 16 9.83 6.39 -9.40
C LEU A 16 10.09 7.71 -8.66
N GLY A 17 9.82 7.78 -7.35
CA GLY A 17 10.00 8.99 -6.56
C GLY A 17 9.71 8.76 -5.08
N THR A 18 10.23 9.64 -4.22
CA THR A 18 10.16 9.52 -2.76
C THR A 18 9.17 10.49 -2.10
N SER A 19 8.28 11.08 -2.90
CA SER A 19 7.16 11.90 -2.47
C SER A 19 6.01 11.81 -3.47
N ALA A 20 4.77 12.04 -3.04
CA ALA A 20 3.61 12.00 -3.94
C ALA A 20 3.73 12.99 -5.12
N PRO A 21 4.16 14.26 -4.93
CA PRO A 21 4.38 15.18 -6.05
C PRO A 21 5.49 14.72 -7.01
N ALA A 22 6.59 14.14 -6.50
CA ALA A 22 7.64 13.62 -7.35
C ALA A 22 7.11 12.46 -8.20
N ILE A 23 6.47 11.46 -7.59
CA ILE A 23 5.88 10.33 -8.30
C ILE A 23 4.92 10.81 -9.39
N TRP A 24 4.04 11.77 -9.07
CA TRP A 24 3.10 12.33 -10.06
C TRP A 24 3.78 13.00 -11.24
N ASN A 25 4.81 13.81 -11.00
CA ASN A 25 5.57 14.48 -12.06
C ASN A 25 6.26 13.46 -12.98
N GLU A 26 6.84 12.42 -12.40
CA GLU A 26 7.51 11.37 -13.17
C GLU A 26 6.55 10.51 -13.98
N MET A 27 5.38 10.17 -13.43
CA MET A 27 4.32 9.45 -14.16
C MET A 27 3.81 10.28 -15.34
N ARG A 28 3.56 11.58 -15.15
CA ARG A 28 3.12 12.48 -16.23
C ARG A 28 4.16 12.64 -17.34
N ALA A 29 5.45 12.52 -17.01
CA ALA A 29 6.53 12.54 -17.98
C ALA A 29 6.70 11.19 -18.72
N GLY A 30 5.92 10.16 -18.39
CA GLY A 30 5.99 8.84 -19.03
C GLY A 30 7.27 8.08 -18.69
N ARG A 31 7.91 8.37 -17.54
CA ARG A 31 9.13 7.68 -17.13
C ARG A 31 8.84 6.33 -16.50
N SER A 32 9.73 5.37 -16.74
CA SER A 32 9.70 4.07 -16.10
C SER A 32 10.71 4.01 -14.95
N ALA A 33 10.26 3.50 -13.81
CA ALA A 33 11.13 3.09 -12.70
C ALA A 33 11.60 1.64 -12.80
N ILE A 34 11.08 0.87 -13.77
CA ILE A 34 11.48 -0.53 -13.97
C ILE A 34 12.92 -0.52 -14.50
N GLY A 35 13.81 -1.14 -13.76
CA GLY A 35 15.21 -1.25 -14.14
C GLY A 35 15.90 -2.41 -13.45
N GLN A 36 17.20 -2.50 -13.66
CA GLN A 36 18.04 -3.51 -13.02
C GLN A 36 17.92 -3.42 -11.49
N ILE A 37 17.59 -4.54 -10.86
CA ILE A 37 17.63 -4.69 -9.40
C ILE A 37 19.10 -4.77 -8.97
N THR A 38 19.48 -3.97 -7.98
CA THR A 38 20.87 -3.79 -7.56
C THR A 38 21.21 -4.35 -6.18
N SER A 39 20.20 -4.72 -5.39
CA SER A 39 20.40 -5.34 -4.07
C SER A 39 21.30 -6.59 -4.14
N PRO A 40 22.45 -6.61 -3.44
CA PRO A 40 23.39 -7.73 -3.47
C PRO A 40 22.87 -9.00 -2.80
N GLN A 41 21.85 -8.90 -1.95
CA GLN A 41 21.20 -10.04 -1.31
C GLN A 41 20.42 -10.89 -2.34
N LEU A 42 20.07 -10.31 -3.49
CA LEU A 42 19.29 -10.93 -4.54
C LEU A 42 20.19 -11.61 -5.58
N HIS A 43 20.51 -12.88 -5.33
CA HIS A 43 21.40 -13.70 -6.16
C HIS A 43 20.65 -14.82 -6.91
N ASP A 44 21.27 -15.33 -7.97
CA ASP A 44 20.77 -16.44 -8.80
C ASP A 44 19.35 -16.25 -9.38
N LEU A 45 18.89 -15.02 -9.54
CA LEU A 45 17.60 -14.71 -10.15
C LEU A 45 17.66 -14.77 -11.68
N LYS A 46 16.63 -15.36 -12.29
CA LYS A 46 16.34 -15.33 -13.72
C LYS A 46 15.81 -13.95 -14.13
N VAL A 47 14.88 -13.39 -13.36
CA VAL A 47 14.35 -12.04 -13.60
C VAL A 47 15.11 -11.05 -12.75
N LYS A 48 15.79 -10.10 -13.40
CA LYS A 48 16.70 -9.14 -12.76
C LYS A 48 16.18 -7.69 -12.83
N VAL A 49 14.93 -7.51 -13.27
CA VAL A 49 14.28 -6.22 -13.41
C VAL A 49 13.16 -6.04 -12.38
N GLY A 50 13.00 -4.82 -11.89
CA GLY A 50 11.97 -4.45 -10.92
C GLY A 50 11.96 -2.95 -10.64
N CYS A 51 11.01 -2.51 -9.81
CA CYS A 51 10.90 -1.12 -9.37
C CYS A 51 11.46 -0.98 -7.94
N GLU A 52 12.79 -0.95 -7.83
CA GLU A 52 13.52 -0.80 -6.56
C GLU A 52 13.56 0.67 -6.10
N ILE A 53 13.32 0.93 -4.80
CA ILE A 53 13.64 2.21 -4.17
C ILE A 53 15.13 2.22 -3.85
N LYS A 54 15.92 2.78 -4.75
CA LYS A 54 17.39 2.79 -4.67
C LYS A 54 17.95 3.54 -3.47
N ALA A 55 17.29 4.62 -3.07
CA ALA A 55 17.69 5.43 -1.93
C ALA A 55 16.45 5.93 -1.19
N LEU A 56 16.44 5.77 0.13
CA LEU A 56 15.42 6.37 0.98
C LEU A 56 15.71 7.87 1.15
N PRO A 57 14.68 8.73 1.25
CA PRO A 57 14.88 10.11 1.63
C PRO A 57 15.34 10.20 3.09
N ASP A 58 15.92 11.33 3.50
CA ASP A 58 16.02 11.63 4.93
C ASP A 58 14.61 11.78 5.50
N HIS A 59 14.24 10.85 6.37
CA HIS A 59 12.89 10.73 6.90
C HIS A 59 12.78 11.19 8.37
N GLY A 60 13.89 11.51 9.05
CA GLY A 60 13.86 11.99 10.43
C GLY A 60 13.06 11.11 11.41
N ILE A 61 13.07 9.78 11.21
CA ILE A 61 12.47 8.81 12.14
C ILE A 61 13.59 8.34 13.07
N ASP A 62 13.37 8.39 14.38
CA ASP A 62 14.37 8.00 15.37
C ASP A 62 14.78 6.53 15.14
N ARG A 63 16.07 6.26 15.18
CA ARG A 63 16.63 4.91 15.04
C ARG A 63 16.01 3.92 16.02
N LYS A 64 15.64 4.35 17.24
CA LYS A 64 14.95 3.54 18.24
C LYS A 64 13.55 3.12 17.81
N GLN A 65 12.90 3.87 16.92
CA GLN A 65 11.60 3.48 16.35
C GLN A 65 11.81 2.50 15.19
N THR A 66 12.86 2.66 14.38
CA THR A 66 13.07 1.81 13.21
C THR A 66 13.56 0.40 13.54
N VAL A 67 14.13 0.15 14.74
CA VAL A 67 14.61 -1.19 15.12
C VAL A 67 13.52 -2.27 15.12
N SER A 68 12.26 -1.89 15.35
CA SER A 68 11.11 -2.80 15.34
C SER A 68 10.39 -2.84 13.99
N MET A 69 10.83 -2.04 13.02
CA MET A 69 10.21 -1.97 11.71
C MET A 69 10.91 -2.92 10.73
N ASP A 70 10.13 -3.56 9.88
CA ASP A 70 10.62 -4.08 8.62
C ASP A 70 10.46 -3.01 7.52
N ARG A 71 11.07 -3.22 6.35
CA ARG A 71 11.13 -2.24 5.24
C ARG A 71 9.75 -1.71 4.85
N PHE A 72 8.73 -2.57 4.69
CA PHE A 72 7.37 -2.14 4.35
C PHE A 72 6.75 -1.20 5.41
N SER A 73 7.03 -1.44 6.71
CA SER A 73 6.54 -0.59 7.80
C SER A 73 7.23 0.79 7.81
N LEU A 74 8.53 0.82 7.50
CA LEU A 74 9.26 2.08 7.34
C LEU A 74 8.71 2.89 6.17
N LEU A 75 8.50 2.28 5.00
CA LEU A 75 7.94 2.94 3.81
C LEU A 75 6.55 3.52 4.09
N ALA A 76 5.68 2.75 4.75
CA ALA A 76 4.35 3.24 5.16
C ALA A 76 4.44 4.43 6.11
N THR A 77 5.37 4.40 7.07
CA THR A 77 5.55 5.50 8.03
C THR A 77 6.03 6.78 7.33
N ILE A 78 6.94 6.66 6.36
CA ILE A 78 7.41 7.80 5.55
C ILE A 78 6.24 8.41 4.76
N ALA A 79 5.51 7.60 4.00
CA ALA A 79 4.38 8.07 3.21
C ALA A 79 3.24 8.64 4.08
N ALA A 80 2.97 8.04 5.24
CA ALA A 80 1.95 8.53 6.15
C ALA A 80 2.31 9.88 6.78
N ARG A 81 3.59 10.12 7.08
CA ARG A 81 4.07 11.43 7.55
C ARG A 81 3.88 12.51 6.49
N GLU A 82 4.20 12.21 5.23
CA GLU A 82 3.94 13.14 4.11
C GLU A 82 2.44 13.45 3.98
N ALA A 83 1.58 12.42 4.01
CA ALA A 83 0.14 12.59 3.90
C ALA A 83 -0.44 13.43 5.05
N MET A 84 0.00 13.17 6.29
CA MET A 84 -0.40 13.95 7.47
C MET A 84 0.11 15.38 7.44
N GLN A 85 1.32 15.60 6.93
CA GLN A 85 1.86 16.95 6.77
C GLN A 85 1.04 17.74 5.76
N GLN A 86 0.67 17.14 4.62
CA GLN A 86 -0.16 17.80 3.62
C GLN A 86 -1.57 18.11 4.14
N SER A 87 -2.16 17.22 4.96
CA SER A 87 -3.49 17.45 5.52
C SER A 87 -3.53 18.59 6.54
N GLY A 88 -2.39 18.95 7.13
CA GLY A 88 -2.29 19.97 8.18
C GLY A 88 -2.85 19.53 9.53
N LEU A 89 -3.09 18.22 9.71
CA LEU A 89 -3.56 17.68 10.98
C LEU A 89 -2.41 17.44 11.97
N VAL A 90 -2.69 17.71 13.24
CA VAL A 90 -1.83 17.34 14.36
C VAL A 90 -2.68 16.62 15.39
N SER A 91 -2.31 15.40 15.73
CA SER A 91 -2.98 14.65 16.80
C SER A 91 -2.68 15.29 18.15
N ASN A 92 -3.68 15.32 19.03
CA ASN A 92 -3.53 15.77 20.41
C ASN A 92 -4.41 14.93 21.34
N GLU A 93 -4.38 15.21 22.64
CA GLU A 93 -5.10 14.43 23.65
C GLU A 93 -6.62 14.35 23.40
N ASN A 94 -7.20 15.39 22.80
CA ASN A 94 -8.64 15.47 22.53
C ASN A 94 -9.04 14.80 21.20
N THR A 95 -8.13 14.73 20.23
CA THR A 95 -8.44 14.21 18.88
C THR A 95 -7.92 12.79 18.64
N THR A 96 -6.87 12.35 19.36
CA THR A 96 -6.14 11.10 19.07
C THR A 96 -7.03 9.85 19.02
N TYR A 97 -8.07 9.75 19.85
CA TYR A 97 -8.99 8.60 19.87
C TYR A 97 -10.02 8.62 18.73
N ARG A 98 -10.12 9.73 18.00
CA ARG A 98 -10.95 9.88 16.79
C ARG A 98 -10.14 9.77 15.51
N MET A 99 -8.82 9.54 15.63
CA MET A 99 -7.91 9.39 14.50
C MET A 99 -7.34 7.96 14.49
N GLY A 100 -7.56 7.23 13.40
CA GLY A 100 -7.14 5.83 13.27
C GLY A 100 -6.20 5.58 12.10
N THR A 101 -5.84 4.31 11.91
CA THR A 101 -4.97 3.87 10.83
C THR A 101 -5.37 2.49 10.29
N VAL A 102 -5.46 2.37 8.96
CA VAL A 102 -5.64 1.08 8.29
C VAL A 102 -4.69 0.97 7.11
N VAL A 103 -3.71 0.07 7.19
CA VAL A 103 -2.73 -0.16 6.13
C VAL A 103 -2.95 -1.54 5.52
N GLY A 104 -3.05 -1.57 4.20
CA GLY A 104 -3.06 -2.79 3.40
C GLY A 104 -1.66 -3.32 3.16
N VAL A 105 -1.46 -4.62 3.37
CA VAL A 105 -0.17 -5.29 3.14
C VAL A 105 -0.39 -6.64 2.46
N GLY A 106 0.26 -6.86 1.32
CA GLY A 106 0.15 -8.10 0.55
C GLY A 106 1.15 -9.17 0.99
N VAL A 107 2.42 -8.80 1.15
CA VAL A 107 3.52 -9.75 1.37
C VAL A 107 3.89 -9.88 2.85
N CYS A 108 3.82 -8.78 3.63
CA CYS A 108 4.26 -8.69 5.03
C CYS A 108 5.80 -8.72 5.19
N GLY A 109 6.29 -8.91 6.40
CA GLY A 109 7.71 -8.75 6.74
C GLY A 109 8.62 -9.93 6.36
N TRP A 110 8.73 -10.25 5.08
CA TRP A 110 9.52 -11.40 4.64
C TRP A 110 11.03 -11.24 4.77
N GLU A 111 11.54 -10.01 4.73
CA GLU A 111 12.95 -9.74 4.98
C GLU A 111 13.32 -10.19 6.40
N ALA A 112 12.52 -9.80 7.40
CA ALA A 112 12.71 -10.22 8.78
C ALA A 112 12.58 -11.75 9.00
N ILE A 113 11.68 -12.41 8.26
CA ILE A 113 11.56 -13.88 8.29
C ILE A 113 12.81 -14.54 7.72
N GLU A 114 13.27 -14.11 6.55
CA GLU A 114 14.44 -14.69 5.88
C GLU A 114 15.70 -14.53 6.74
N GLU A 115 15.92 -13.33 7.29
CA GLU A 115 17.02 -13.07 8.24
C GLU A 115 16.95 -14.00 9.46
N SER A 116 15.75 -14.15 10.04
CA SER A 116 15.57 -15.00 11.21
C SER A 116 15.83 -16.48 10.91
N TYR A 117 15.38 -16.98 9.77
CA TYR A 117 15.62 -18.37 9.37
C TYR A 117 17.08 -18.63 9.04
N ARG A 118 17.74 -17.71 8.32
CA ARG A 118 19.20 -17.80 8.07
C ARG A 118 19.98 -17.85 9.38
N ALA A 119 19.67 -16.95 10.31
CA ALA A 119 20.31 -16.87 11.61
C ALA A 119 20.19 -18.18 12.42
N ILE A 120 19.02 -18.81 12.44
CA ILE A 120 18.78 -20.01 13.27
C ILE A 120 19.23 -21.28 12.55
N LEU A 121 18.81 -21.47 11.30
CA LEU A 121 18.96 -22.73 10.58
C LEU A 121 20.32 -22.89 9.90
N VAL A 122 20.95 -21.78 9.50
CA VAL A 122 22.22 -21.80 8.76
C VAL A 122 23.38 -21.36 9.65
N GLU A 123 23.22 -20.27 10.41
CA GLU A 123 24.27 -19.73 11.27
C GLU A 123 24.30 -20.36 12.67
N GLY A 124 23.32 -21.19 13.02
CA GLY A 124 23.27 -21.91 14.31
C GLY A 124 22.99 -21.03 15.53
N LYS A 125 22.36 -19.86 15.38
CA LYS A 125 21.97 -19.04 16.53
C LYS A 125 20.82 -19.70 17.29
N ASN A 126 20.92 -19.71 18.61
CA ASN A 126 19.94 -20.36 19.50
C ASN A 126 18.58 -19.64 19.62
N ARG A 127 18.42 -18.44 19.03
CA ARG A 127 17.15 -17.68 19.08
C ARG A 127 17.00 -16.70 17.91
N ALA A 128 15.74 -16.40 17.58
CA ALA A 128 15.36 -15.31 16.68
C ALA A 128 15.67 -13.92 17.30
N GLY A 129 15.63 -12.88 16.46
CA GLY A 129 15.68 -11.50 16.92
C GLY A 129 14.43 -11.15 17.74
N ILE A 130 14.59 -10.30 18.76
CA ILE A 130 13.49 -9.93 19.67
C ILE A 130 12.30 -9.27 18.96
N PHE A 131 12.56 -8.59 17.83
CA PHE A 131 11.55 -7.91 17.03
C PHE A 131 11.08 -8.71 15.83
N THR A 132 11.51 -9.96 15.65
CA THR A 132 11.07 -10.78 14.51
C THR A 132 9.54 -10.85 14.46
N VAL A 133 8.85 -11.15 15.56
CA VAL A 133 7.38 -11.20 15.56
C VAL A 133 6.77 -9.83 15.22
N PRO A 134 7.09 -8.72 15.92
CA PRO A 134 6.56 -7.40 15.56
C PRO A 134 6.81 -6.95 14.12
N LYS A 135 7.96 -7.32 13.52
CA LYS A 135 8.32 -6.97 12.15
C LYS A 135 7.46 -7.66 11.10
N VAL A 136 6.97 -8.87 11.40
CA VAL A 136 6.32 -9.74 10.39
C VAL A 136 4.81 -9.66 10.41
N MET A 137 4.20 -9.10 11.46
CA MET A 137 2.74 -9.04 11.59
C MET A 137 2.13 -8.28 10.40
N PRO A 138 1.01 -8.78 9.81
CA PRO A 138 0.29 -8.05 8.77
C PRO A 138 -0.18 -6.65 9.19
N SER A 139 -0.41 -6.45 10.50
CA SER A 139 -0.79 -5.17 11.10
C SER A 139 0.39 -4.27 11.50
N ALA A 140 1.64 -4.70 11.31
CA ALA A 140 2.82 -3.98 11.80
C ALA A 140 2.90 -2.56 11.22
N ALA A 141 2.61 -2.39 9.93
CA ALA A 141 2.64 -1.07 9.28
C ALA A 141 1.62 -0.11 9.92
N SER A 142 0.37 -0.55 10.12
CA SER A 142 -0.65 0.25 10.80
C SER A 142 -0.24 0.65 12.21
N GLY A 143 0.32 -0.29 12.98
CA GLY A 143 0.79 -0.04 14.34
C GLY A 143 1.94 0.97 14.37
N HIS A 144 2.92 0.84 13.47
CA HIS A 144 4.05 1.76 13.38
C HIS A 144 3.63 3.17 12.95
N VAL A 145 2.71 3.29 11.99
CA VAL A 145 2.13 4.58 11.58
C VAL A 145 1.37 5.22 12.76
N SER A 146 0.54 4.45 13.47
CA SER A 146 -0.17 4.91 14.66
C SER A 146 0.77 5.40 15.76
N MET A 147 1.83 4.64 16.08
CA MET A 147 2.83 5.02 17.08
C MET A 147 3.61 6.27 16.67
N ASN A 148 3.92 6.42 15.38
CA ASN A 148 4.68 7.57 14.90
C ASN A 148 3.85 8.86 14.88
N LEU A 149 2.57 8.77 14.55
CA LEU A 149 1.66 9.91 14.42
C LEU A 149 0.78 10.15 15.66
N GLY A 150 0.89 9.32 16.69
CA GLY A 150 0.09 9.43 17.92
C GLY A 150 -1.40 9.19 17.70
N LEU A 151 -1.78 8.18 16.93
CA LEU A 151 -3.17 7.85 16.56
C LEU A 151 -3.69 6.71 17.44
N ARG A 152 -4.78 6.93 18.16
CA ARG A 152 -5.32 5.98 19.17
C ARG A 152 -6.75 5.54 18.90
N GLY A 153 -7.32 5.93 17.76
CA GLY A 153 -8.60 5.40 17.26
C GLY A 153 -8.48 3.97 16.73
N PRO A 154 -9.31 3.57 15.76
CA PRO A 154 -9.23 2.25 15.15
C PRO A 154 -7.88 2.03 14.43
N VAL A 155 -7.11 1.04 14.85
CA VAL A 155 -5.79 0.70 14.26
C VAL A 155 -5.73 -0.79 13.96
N PHE A 156 -5.65 -1.16 12.68
CA PHE A 156 -5.54 -2.56 12.24
C PHE A 156 -4.95 -2.69 10.83
N GLY A 157 -4.47 -3.88 10.47
CA GLY A 157 -4.00 -4.18 9.12
C GLY A 157 -5.06 -4.92 8.30
N VAL A 158 -5.01 -4.77 6.98
CA VAL A 158 -5.85 -5.53 6.03
C VAL A 158 -4.95 -6.28 5.06
N THR A 159 -5.29 -7.53 4.77
CA THR A 159 -4.56 -8.34 3.79
C THR A 159 -5.51 -9.07 2.86
N SER A 160 -5.31 -8.85 1.57
CA SER A 160 -6.03 -9.48 0.46
C SER A 160 -5.18 -9.45 -0.81
N ALA A 161 -3.87 -9.71 -0.66
CA ALA A 161 -2.89 -9.64 -1.73
C ALA A 161 -2.92 -8.29 -2.48
N CYS A 162 -3.04 -8.29 -3.81
CA CYS A 162 -2.97 -7.09 -4.63
C CYS A 162 -4.07 -6.06 -4.37
N SER A 163 -5.20 -6.44 -3.74
CA SER A 163 -6.29 -5.51 -3.42
C SER A 163 -6.18 -4.90 -2.01
N SER A 164 -5.15 -5.24 -1.24
CA SER A 164 -5.04 -4.88 0.18
C SER A 164 -5.17 -3.38 0.45
N SER A 165 -4.56 -2.53 -0.38
CA SER A 165 -4.64 -1.07 -0.23
C SER A 165 -6.05 -0.53 -0.49
N ASN A 166 -6.74 -1.04 -1.51
CA ASN A 166 -8.12 -0.64 -1.82
C ASN A 166 -9.07 -1.09 -0.70
N HIS A 167 -8.89 -2.30 -0.18
CA HIS A 167 -9.67 -2.80 0.96
C HIS A 167 -9.38 -2.01 2.25
N ALA A 168 -8.13 -1.56 2.46
CA ALA A 168 -7.78 -0.71 3.58
C ALA A 168 -8.48 0.66 3.50
N ILE A 169 -8.50 1.30 2.33
CA ILE A 169 -9.23 2.54 2.08
C ILE A 169 -10.73 2.34 2.31
N ALA A 170 -11.34 1.28 1.75
CA ALA A 170 -12.76 0.97 1.95
C ALA A 170 -13.09 0.76 3.45
N SER A 171 -12.25 0.00 4.16
CA SER A 171 -12.43 -0.26 5.59
C SER A 171 -12.31 1.03 6.42
N ALA A 172 -11.44 1.95 6.03
CA ALA A 172 -11.28 3.25 6.67
C ALA A 172 -12.49 4.18 6.40
N VAL A 173 -13.01 4.18 5.18
CA VAL A 173 -14.28 4.85 4.83
C VAL A 173 -15.42 4.31 5.72
N ASP A 174 -15.49 3.00 5.94
CA ASP A 174 -16.48 2.40 6.83
C ASP A 174 -16.31 2.84 8.29
N GLN A 175 -15.07 2.92 8.81
CA GLN A 175 -14.86 3.43 10.18
C GLN A 175 -15.37 4.87 10.34
N ILE A 176 -15.18 5.70 9.31
CA ILE A 176 -15.68 7.08 9.30
C ILE A 176 -17.20 7.08 9.21
N ARG A 177 -17.79 6.41 8.21
CA ARG A 177 -19.25 6.38 7.99
C ARG A 177 -20.03 5.80 9.17
N LEU A 178 -19.44 4.87 9.91
CA LEU A 178 -20.01 4.29 11.14
C LEU A 178 -19.83 5.18 12.38
N GLY A 179 -19.19 6.35 12.23
CA GLY A 179 -18.93 7.30 13.32
C GLY A 179 -17.86 6.84 14.31
N ARG A 180 -17.05 5.83 13.98
CA ARG A 180 -15.99 5.29 14.86
C ARG A 180 -14.73 6.14 14.85
N ALA A 181 -14.51 6.89 13.78
CA ALA A 181 -13.40 7.84 13.63
C ALA A 181 -13.86 9.07 12.85
N ASP A 182 -13.19 10.20 13.06
CA ASP A 182 -13.36 11.40 12.24
C ASP A 182 -12.24 11.51 11.19
N VAL A 183 -11.09 10.90 11.47
CA VAL A 183 -9.91 10.85 10.59
C VAL A 183 -9.38 9.42 10.50
N MET A 184 -9.04 8.96 9.31
CA MET A 184 -8.33 7.69 9.10
C MET A 184 -7.15 7.90 8.16
N VAL A 185 -5.96 7.50 8.61
CA VAL A 185 -4.80 7.38 7.73
C VAL A 185 -4.84 5.99 7.10
N ALA A 186 -5.05 5.93 5.78
CA ALA A 186 -5.28 4.66 5.09
C ALA A 186 -4.51 4.56 3.78
N GLY A 187 -4.15 3.34 3.38
CA GLY A 187 -3.38 3.11 2.17
C GLY A 187 -2.79 1.70 2.12
N GLY A 188 -1.62 1.55 1.51
CA GLY A 188 -0.91 0.28 1.49
C GLY A 188 0.58 0.40 1.28
N THR A 189 1.28 -0.69 1.57
CA THR A 189 2.73 -0.79 1.47
C THR A 189 3.15 -2.22 1.18
N ASP A 190 4.21 -2.40 0.41
CA ASP A 190 4.89 -3.68 0.26
C ASP A 190 6.36 -3.47 -0.11
N ALA A 191 7.21 -4.40 0.32
CA ALA A 191 8.63 -4.46 -0.01
C ALA A 191 9.01 -5.88 -0.46
N PRO A 192 8.53 -6.35 -1.64
CA PRO A 192 8.62 -7.75 -2.04
C PRO A 192 9.97 -8.12 -2.66
N LEU A 193 10.93 -7.19 -2.75
CA LEU A 193 12.26 -7.40 -3.32
C LEU A 193 13.17 -8.14 -2.32
N VAL A 194 12.73 -9.33 -1.92
CA VAL A 194 13.39 -10.24 -0.97
C VAL A 194 13.63 -11.56 -1.70
N TRP A 195 14.77 -12.22 -1.44
CA TRP A 195 15.24 -13.34 -2.26
C TRP A 195 14.23 -14.50 -2.31
N GLY A 196 13.74 -14.95 -1.14
CA GLY A 196 12.75 -16.03 -1.09
C GLY A 196 11.44 -15.70 -1.82
N ILE A 197 11.00 -14.43 -1.74
CA ILE A 197 9.80 -13.96 -2.45
C ILE A 197 10.02 -14.00 -3.96
N LEU A 198 11.10 -13.39 -4.45
CA LEU A 198 11.41 -13.37 -5.89
C LEU A 198 11.52 -14.79 -6.46
N LYS A 199 12.11 -15.74 -5.72
CA LYS A 199 12.14 -17.15 -6.12
C LYS A 199 10.74 -17.78 -6.23
N GLY A 200 9.84 -17.48 -5.30
CA GLY A 200 8.45 -17.91 -5.38
C GLY A 200 7.75 -17.36 -6.63
N TRP A 201 7.93 -16.08 -6.93
CA TRP A 201 7.33 -15.44 -8.11
C TRP A 201 7.92 -15.95 -9.44
N GLU A 202 9.23 -16.26 -9.49
CA GLU A 202 9.83 -16.93 -10.65
C GLU A 202 9.22 -18.31 -10.90
N ALA A 203 8.91 -19.05 -9.82
CA ALA A 203 8.28 -20.37 -9.92
C ALA A 203 6.86 -20.28 -10.48
N LEU A 204 6.12 -19.21 -10.20
CA LEU A 204 4.80 -18.92 -10.78
C LEU A 204 4.85 -18.57 -12.27
N ARG A 205 6.01 -18.17 -12.81
CA ARG A 205 6.21 -17.80 -14.23
C ARG A 205 5.31 -16.66 -14.70
N VAL A 206 5.06 -15.69 -13.82
CA VAL A 206 4.23 -14.50 -14.08
C VAL A 206 5.02 -13.20 -14.19
N LEU A 207 6.34 -13.26 -13.96
CA LEU A 207 7.24 -12.10 -14.04
C LEU A 207 7.70 -11.87 -15.48
N ALA A 208 7.62 -10.62 -15.93
CA ALA A 208 8.20 -10.21 -17.21
C ALA A 208 9.74 -10.16 -17.12
N PRO A 209 10.46 -10.56 -18.17
CA PRO A 209 11.92 -10.56 -18.16
C PRO A 209 12.56 -9.17 -18.29
N ASP A 210 11.84 -8.20 -18.88
CA ASP A 210 12.37 -6.89 -19.25
C ASP A 210 11.54 -5.72 -18.68
N THR A 211 10.22 -5.73 -18.87
CA THR A 211 9.34 -4.65 -18.40
C THR A 211 7.87 -5.06 -18.34
N CYS A 212 7.05 -4.24 -17.67
CA CYS A 212 5.60 -4.39 -17.62
C CYS A 212 4.94 -3.61 -18.78
N ARG A 213 4.14 -4.30 -19.60
CA ARG A 213 3.42 -3.73 -20.75
C ARG A 213 1.92 -4.04 -20.69
N PRO A 214 1.14 -3.43 -19.79
CA PRO A 214 -0.29 -3.72 -19.64
C PRO A 214 -1.03 -3.53 -20.96
N PHE A 215 -1.95 -4.45 -21.28
CA PHE A 215 -2.79 -4.44 -22.49
C PHE A 215 -2.05 -4.54 -23.83
N SER A 216 -0.71 -4.65 -23.84
CA SER A 216 0.05 -4.88 -25.08
C SER A 216 -0.10 -6.32 -25.57
N ALA A 217 -0.10 -6.51 -26.89
CA ALA A 217 -0.14 -7.82 -27.53
C ALA A 217 1.10 -8.68 -27.19
N ASP A 218 2.24 -8.04 -26.92
CA ASP A 218 3.52 -8.66 -26.58
C ASP A 218 3.83 -8.67 -25.07
N ARG A 219 2.83 -8.45 -24.21
CA ARG A 219 2.99 -8.48 -22.75
C ARG A 219 3.48 -9.85 -22.28
N GLN A 220 4.41 -9.87 -21.33
CA GLN A 220 5.06 -11.11 -20.87
C GLN A 220 4.90 -11.40 -19.37
N GLY A 221 4.22 -10.53 -18.63
CA GLY A 221 4.08 -10.63 -17.18
C GLY A 221 4.15 -9.28 -16.49
N LEU A 222 4.19 -9.32 -15.16
CA LEU A 222 4.35 -8.16 -14.30
C LEU A 222 5.81 -7.89 -13.94
N SER A 223 6.12 -6.66 -13.52
CA SER A 223 7.37 -6.31 -12.85
C SER A 223 7.08 -6.02 -11.38
N LEU A 224 7.83 -6.65 -10.47
CA LEU A 224 7.67 -6.42 -9.04
C LEU A 224 8.30 -5.09 -8.64
N GLY A 225 7.61 -4.38 -7.76
CA GLY A 225 8.05 -3.12 -7.20
C GLY A 225 7.81 -3.07 -5.70
N GLU A 226 8.49 -2.15 -5.06
CA GLU A 226 8.27 -1.82 -3.65
C GLU A 226 7.83 -0.36 -3.50
N GLY A 227 7.12 -0.10 -2.41
CA GLY A 227 6.64 1.24 -2.11
C GLY A 227 5.51 1.28 -1.10
N ALA A 228 5.06 2.50 -0.83
CA ALA A 228 3.89 2.77 -0.04
C ALA A 228 3.12 3.96 -0.63
N GLY A 229 1.80 3.93 -0.50
CA GLY A 229 0.91 5.04 -0.81
C GLY A 229 -0.10 5.19 0.32
N MET A 230 -0.23 6.41 0.85
CA MET A 230 -1.03 6.72 2.03
C MET A 230 -1.90 7.96 1.77
N ALA A 231 -3.11 7.96 2.31
CA ALA A 231 -4.07 9.04 2.25
C ALA A 231 -4.63 9.35 3.65
N VAL A 232 -4.95 10.61 3.87
CA VAL A 232 -5.70 11.07 5.05
C VAL A 232 -7.15 11.25 4.63
N LEU A 233 -8.01 10.39 5.18
CA LEU A 233 -9.46 10.43 4.99
C LEU A 233 -10.10 11.15 6.18
N GLU A 234 -11.04 12.05 5.92
CA GLU A 234 -11.76 12.81 6.94
C GLU A 234 -13.27 12.84 6.66
N THR A 235 -14.07 13.01 7.71
CA THR A 235 -15.45 13.47 7.49
C THR A 235 -15.43 14.85 6.81
N TYR A 236 -16.33 15.06 5.86
CA TYR A 236 -16.46 16.34 5.16
C TYR A 236 -16.68 17.49 6.15
N GLU A 237 -17.53 17.30 7.16
CA GLU A 237 -17.84 18.31 8.16
C GLU A 237 -16.62 18.68 9.00
N HIS A 238 -15.80 17.70 9.39
CA HIS A 238 -14.55 17.94 10.12
C HIS A 238 -13.54 18.71 9.26
N ALA A 239 -13.35 18.27 8.00
CA ALA A 239 -12.45 18.92 7.05
C ALA A 239 -12.86 20.38 6.79
N MET A 240 -14.16 20.64 6.59
CA MET A 240 -14.70 21.98 6.39
C MET A 240 -14.55 22.87 7.63
N ALA A 241 -14.84 22.34 8.83
CA ALA A 241 -14.77 23.10 10.07
C ALA A 241 -13.37 23.66 10.36
N ARG A 242 -12.32 22.93 9.95
CA ARG A 242 -10.92 23.35 10.09
C ARG A 242 -10.34 24.06 8.86
N GLY A 243 -11.15 24.31 7.82
CA GLY A 243 -10.70 24.95 6.58
C GLY A 243 -9.67 24.12 5.79
N ALA A 244 -9.79 22.80 5.83
CA ALA A 244 -8.88 21.90 5.11
C ALA A 244 -8.96 22.08 3.60
N THR A 245 -7.83 21.90 2.91
CA THR A 245 -7.86 21.70 1.46
C THR A 245 -8.37 20.29 1.18
N ILE A 246 -9.47 20.18 0.44
CA ILE A 246 -10.05 18.90 0.02
C ILE A 246 -9.51 18.56 -1.37
N LEU A 247 -8.84 17.42 -1.49
CA LEU A 247 -8.26 16.93 -2.74
C LEU A 247 -9.30 16.21 -3.61
N ALA A 248 -10.13 15.37 -2.97
CA ALA A 248 -11.19 14.60 -3.61
C ALA A 248 -12.19 14.07 -2.57
N GLU A 249 -13.33 13.59 -3.03
CA GLU A 249 -14.28 12.81 -2.22
C GLU A 249 -14.17 11.33 -2.57
N VAL A 250 -14.23 10.44 -1.56
CA VAL A 250 -14.37 9.00 -1.78
C VAL A 250 -15.86 8.68 -1.89
N ALA A 251 -16.37 8.76 -3.12
CA ALA A 251 -17.80 8.62 -3.40
C ALA A 251 -18.32 7.20 -3.07
N GLY A 252 -17.59 6.16 -3.47
CA GLY A 252 -18.00 4.77 -3.26
C GLY A 252 -16.85 3.78 -3.16
N ALA A 253 -17.16 2.61 -2.61
CA ALA A 253 -16.29 1.44 -2.62
C ALA A 253 -17.11 0.19 -2.97
N GLY A 254 -16.51 -0.73 -3.73
CA GLY A 254 -17.15 -1.98 -4.12
C GLY A 254 -16.18 -3.15 -3.96
N LEU A 255 -16.69 -4.25 -3.42
CA LEU A 255 -15.93 -5.45 -3.09
C LEU A 255 -16.64 -6.67 -3.68
N SER A 256 -15.87 -7.62 -4.18
CA SER A 256 -16.35 -8.91 -4.64
C SER A 256 -15.24 -9.96 -4.51
N ALA A 257 -15.59 -11.22 -4.78
CA ALA A 257 -14.63 -12.30 -4.92
C ALA A 257 -15.04 -13.18 -6.09
N ASP A 258 -14.05 -13.72 -6.81
CA ASP A 258 -14.27 -14.57 -7.98
C ASP A 258 -14.81 -15.95 -7.59
N ALA A 259 -14.41 -16.44 -6.40
CA ALA A 259 -14.81 -17.73 -5.83
C ALA A 259 -14.62 -18.93 -6.79
N SER A 260 -13.59 -18.88 -7.64
CA SER A 260 -13.35 -19.87 -8.70
C SER A 260 -11.95 -20.51 -8.60
N ASP A 261 -10.90 -19.71 -8.73
CA ASP A 261 -9.49 -20.13 -8.70
C ASP A 261 -8.66 -19.14 -7.88
N ILE A 262 -7.55 -19.60 -7.31
CA ILE A 262 -6.70 -18.80 -6.42
C ILE A 262 -5.78 -17.81 -7.18
N VAL A 263 -5.44 -18.10 -8.44
CA VAL A 263 -4.51 -17.28 -9.25
C VAL A 263 -5.07 -16.88 -10.61
N ALA A 264 -6.11 -17.56 -11.10
CA ALA A 264 -6.77 -17.21 -12.36
C ALA A 264 -8.01 -16.34 -12.09
N PRO A 265 -7.98 -15.03 -12.45
CA PRO A 265 -9.12 -14.16 -12.22
C PRO A 265 -10.26 -14.46 -13.19
N THR A 266 -11.49 -14.09 -12.80
CA THR A 266 -12.66 -14.08 -13.67
C THR A 266 -12.97 -12.67 -14.16
N VAL A 267 -13.91 -12.53 -15.11
CA VAL A 267 -14.40 -11.22 -15.54
C VAL A 267 -15.53 -10.75 -14.62
N GLU A 268 -16.33 -11.70 -14.13
CA GLU A 268 -17.52 -11.48 -13.32
C GLU A 268 -17.18 -10.82 -11.98
N GLY A 269 -16.08 -11.24 -11.34
CA GLY A 269 -15.66 -10.70 -10.06
C GLY A 269 -15.35 -9.20 -10.12
N PRO A 270 -14.34 -8.75 -10.89
CA PRO A 270 -14.07 -7.32 -11.08
C PRO A 270 -15.27 -6.54 -11.58
N THR A 271 -16.10 -7.11 -12.46
CA THR A 271 -17.35 -6.49 -12.93
C THR A 271 -18.32 -6.23 -11.77
N ALA A 272 -18.51 -7.21 -10.87
CA ALA A 272 -19.36 -7.06 -9.70
C ALA A 272 -18.82 -6.02 -8.72
N ALA A 273 -17.50 -5.99 -8.47
CA ALA A 273 -16.87 -4.97 -7.62
C ALA A 273 -17.08 -3.55 -8.20
N MET A 274 -16.87 -3.36 -9.51
CA MET A 274 -17.09 -2.05 -10.15
C MET A 274 -18.56 -1.61 -10.08
N ARG A 275 -19.51 -2.52 -10.34
CA ARG A 275 -20.95 -2.22 -10.21
C ARG A 275 -21.35 -1.88 -8.78
N ALA A 276 -20.83 -2.60 -7.79
CA ALA A 276 -21.06 -2.30 -6.38
C ALA A 276 -20.49 -0.92 -5.99
N CYS A 277 -19.32 -0.57 -6.50
CA CYS A 277 -18.70 0.75 -6.27
C CYS A 277 -19.56 1.88 -6.84
N LEU A 278 -20.03 1.75 -8.07
CA LEU A 278 -20.93 2.72 -8.71
C LEU A 278 -22.26 2.86 -7.95
N ALA A 279 -22.85 1.73 -7.55
CA ALA A 279 -24.06 1.73 -6.73
C ALA A 279 -23.84 2.40 -5.36
N ASP A 280 -22.69 2.16 -4.72
CA ASP A 280 -22.31 2.81 -3.46
C ASP A 280 -22.08 4.32 -3.63
N ALA A 281 -21.55 4.75 -4.78
CA ALA A 281 -21.36 6.15 -5.14
C ALA A 281 -22.67 6.84 -5.58
N GLY A 282 -23.69 6.08 -6.00
CA GLY A 282 -24.90 6.62 -6.61
C GLY A 282 -24.67 7.14 -8.04
N PHE A 283 -23.69 6.60 -8.75
CA PHE A 283 -23.30 6.99 -10.11
C PHE A 283 -23.68 5.93 -11.15
N ASN A 284 -23.81 6.36 -12.40
CA ASN A 284 -23.93 5.51 -13.56
C ASN A 284 -22.56 5.29 -14.22
N PRO A 285 -22.38 4.25 -15.05
CA PRO A 285 -21.12 4.01 -15.74
C PRO A 285 -20.64 5.19 -16.61
N GLU A 286 -21.56 5.93 -17.21
CA GLU A 286 -21.27 7.12 -18.04
C GLU A 286 -20.72 8.32 -17.25
N ASP A 287 -20.85 8.31 -15.92
CA ASP A 287 -20.29 9.35 -15.06
C ASP A 287 -18.77 9.15 -14.80
N VAL A 288 -18.18 8.04 -15.29
CA VAL A 288 -16.76 7.71 -15.09
C VAL A 288 -15.90 8.25 -16.23
N ASP A 289 -15.11 9.28 -15.94
CA ASP A 289 -14.18 9.88 -16.92
C ASP A 289 -12.88 9.09 -17.09
N TYR A 290 -12.40 8.45 -16.01
CA TYR A 290 -11.07 7.84 -15.98
C TYR A 290 -11.04 6.57 -15.12
N LEU A 291 -10.36 5.54 -15.63
CA LEU A 291 -10.11 4.28 -14.93
C LEU A 291 -8.60 4.07 -14.75
N ASN A 292 -8.13 4.11 -13.50
CA ASN A 292 -6.83 3.55 -13.14
C ASN A 292 -6.99 2.02 -13.01
N ALA A 293 -6.67 1.29 -14.09
CA ALA A 293 -6.85 -0.15 -14.14
C ALA A 293 -5.79 -0.90 -13.30
N HIS A 294 -6.13 -2.11 -12.83
CA HIS A 294 -5.16 -2.98 -12.14
C HIS A 294 -3.95 -3.33 -13.02
N GLY A 295 -4.18 -3.57 -14.32
CA GLY A 295 -3.18 -3.53 -15.39
C GLY A 295 -1.83 -4.19 -15.07
N THR A 296 -1.81 -5.47 -14.70
CA THR A 296 -0.57 -6.14 -14.23
C THR A 296 0.37 -6.57 -15.37
N GLY A 297 -0.04 -6.48 -16.64
CA GLY A 297 0.79 -6.94 -17.76
C GLY A 297 0.82 -8.46 -17.94
N THR A 298 -0.01 -9.19 -17.19
CA THR A 298 -0.18 -10.63 -17.33
C THR A 298 -1.04 -10.98 -18.54
N LYS A 299 -1.03 -12.25 -18.97
CA LYS A 299 -1.87 -12.72 -20.08
C LYS A 299 -3.36 -12.47 -19.86
N ALA A 300 -3.81 -12.47 -18.60
CA ALA A 300 -5.20 -12.18 -18.24
C ALA A 300 -5.63 -10.72 -18.51
N ASN A 301 -4.68 -9.77 -18.62
CA ASN A 301 -4.98 -8.40 -19.08
C ASN A 301 -5.02 -8.33 -20.62
N ALA A 302 -5.91 -9.12 -21.22
CA ALA A 302 -6.17 -9.15 -22.66
C ALA A 302 -7.22 -8.12 -23.07
#